data_AF-A0A352MWP8-F1
#
_entry.id   AF-A0A352MWP8-F1
#
_cell.length_a   1.000
_cell.length_b   1.000
_cell.length_c   1.000
_cell.angle_alpha   90.00
_cell.angle_beta   90.00
_cell.angle_gamma   90.00
#
_symmetry.space_group_name_H-M   'P 1'
#
loop_
_entity.id
_entity.type
_entity.pdbx_description
1 polymer ?
#
loop_
_entity_poly.entity_id
_entity_poly.type
_entity_poly.pdbx_seq_one_letter_code
_entity_poly.pdbx_strand_id
1 'polypeptide(L)'
;MEENNQNQNQSINAEEIKKEAKETVNQVKDSFKNVDVKQETEKAKNFFSGIISTPIKKISEIAHDKSNNFFKTAIVLLVLWVLIAGFQQVASIIGTIFKFGFKYISFSDFLGIAKAVITPLLEIVILSGIVYLFQKQNKKSFLTVVNTIVASYFPIVVAKVVGLLNLISGASRITSPITGLLGVISLVFTFFAIKELSDEKDNDKAVKQFVIIEAVYYVVAFILSFLKLYI
;
A
#
# COMPACT_ATOMS: atom_id res chain seq x y z
N MET A 1 32.62 -28.40 -14.74
CA MET A 1 31.88 -27.55 -13.77
C MET A 1 30.48 -27.41 -14.30
N GLU A 2 29.54 -28.15 -13.72
CA GLU A 2 28.14 -28.21 -14.15
C GLU A 2 27.39 -26.99 -13.61
N GLU A 3 27.01 -26.07 -14.50
CA GLU A 3 26.02 -25.03 -14.22
C GLU A 3 24.63 -25.69 -14.20
N ASN A 4 24.13 -25.97 -13.01
CA ASN A 4 22.78 -26.48 -12.82
C ASN A 4 21.77 -25.33 -13.01
N ASN A 5 21.28 -25.20 -14.24
CA ASN A 5 20.11 -24.39 -14.60
C ASN A 5 18.86 -24.91 -13.87
N GLN A 6 18.65 -24.48 -12.62
CA GLN A 6 17.32 -24.51 -12.01
C GLN A 6 16.50 -23.34 -12.55
N ASN A 7 16.02 -23.50 -13.79
CA ASN A 7 14.83 -22.80 -14.25
C ASN A 7 13.64 -23.30 -13.40
N GLN A 8 13.40 -22.61 -12.27
CA GLN A 8 12.15 -22.72 -11.54
C GLN A 8 11.03 -22.19 -12.42
N ASN A 9 10.40 -23.07 -13.20
CA ASN A 9 9.10 -22.81 -13.80
C ASN A 9 8.10 -22.61 -12.65
N GLN A 10 7.85 -21.34 -12.30
CA GLN A 10 6.67 -20.95 -11.54
C GLN A 10 5.44 -21.22 -12.41
N SER A 11 4.89 -22.43 -12.35
CA SER A 11 3.58 -22.71 -12.95
C SER A 11 2.52 -22.01 -12.09
N ILE A 12 2.08 -20.84 -12.53
CA ILE A 12 1.00 -20.10 -11.88
C ILE A 12 -0.30 -20.91 -12.03
N ASN A 13 -0.82 -21.45 -10.93
CA ASN A 13 -2.08 -22.21 -10.95
C ASN A 13 -3.28 -21.25 -10.86
N ALA A 14 -3.99 -21.09 -11.97
CA ALA A 14 -5.16 -20.22 -12.06
C ALA A 14 -6.31 -20.63 -11.12
N GLU A 15 -6.47 -21.91 -10.82
CA GLU A 15 -7.52 -22.40 -9.90
C GLU A 15 -7.23 -22.02 -8.45
N GLU A 16 -5.96 -22.10 -8.03
CA GLU A 16 -5.51 -21.69 -6.71
C GLU A 16 -5.73 -20.18 -6.51
N ILE A 17 -5.37 -19.35 -7.50
CA ILE A 17 -5.61 -17.90 -7.46
C ILE A 17 -7.11 -17.60 -7.37
N LYS A 18 -7.94 -18.30 -8.15
CA LYS A 18 -9.40 -18.10 -8.12
C LYS A 18 -9.99 -18.45 -6.76
N LYS A 19 -9.48 -19.50 -6.11
CA LYS A 19 -9.89 -19.90 -4.76
C LYS A 19 -9.47 -18.85 -3.72
N GLU A 20 -8.21 -18.43 -3.74
CA GLU A 20 -7.67 -17.41 -2.83
C GLU A 20 -8.43 -16.08 -2.96
N ALA A 21 -8.77 -15.68 -4.19
CA ALA A 21 -9.58 -14.49 -4.43
C ALA A 21 -10.97 -14.60 -3.81
N LYS A 22 -11.64 -15.76 -3.93
CA LYS A 22 -12.97 -15.98 -3.34
C LYS A 22 -12.92 -15.97 -1.81
N GLU A 23 -11.91 -16.59 -1.21
CA GLU A 23 -11.71 -16.60 0.23
C GLU A 23 -11.42 -15.20 0.77
N THR A 24 -10.54 -14.46 0.11
CA THR A 24 -10.23 -13.06 0.44
C THR A 24 -11.49 -12.19 0.39
N VAL A 25 -12.31 -12.29 -0.66
CA VAL A 25 -13.56 -11.51 -0.79
C VAL A 25 -14.52 -11.79 0.36
N ASN A 26 -14.65 -13.05 0.78
CA ASN A 26 -15.51 -13.40 1.91
C ASN A 26 -14.98 -12.81 3.23
N GLN A 27 -13.67 -12.94 3.49
CA GLN A 27 -13.03 -12.38 4.69
C GLN A 27 -13.13 -10.86 4.75
N VAL A 28 -12.99 -10.17 3.61
CA VAL A 28 -13.22 -8.73 3.48
C VAL A 28 -14.66 -8.39 3.87
N LYS A 29 -15.64 -9.07 3.26
CA LYS A 29 -17.08 -8.82 3.50
C LYS A 29 -17.48 -9.00 4.96
N ASP A 30 -16.98 -10.04 5.62
CA ASP A 30 -17.30 -10.33 7.02
C ASP A 30 -16.59 -9.38 7.98
N SER A 31 -15.39 -8.92 7.63
CA SER A 31 -14.65 -7.93 8.43
C SER A 31 -15.34 -6.58 8.42
N PHE A 32 -15.77 -6.09 7.25
CA PHE A 32 -16.47 -4.80 7.10
C PHE A 32 -17.74 -4.70 7.97
N LYS A 33 -18.48 -5.79 8.13
CA LYS A 33 -19.71 -5.81 8.95
C LYS A 33 -19.43 -5.66 10.45
N ASN A 34 -18.23 -6.04 10.89
CA ASN A 34 -17.88 -6.20 12.30
C ASN A 34 -16.71 -5.28 12.71
N VAL A 35 -16.50 -4.15 12.03
CA VAL A 35 -15.47 -3.17 12.38
C VAL A 35 -15.99 -2.23 13.47
N ASP A 36 -15.33 -2.21 14.62
CA ASP A 36 -15.45 -1.13 15.59
C ASP A 36 -14.39 -0.06 15.27
N VAL A 37 -14.81 1.02 14.63
CA VAL A 37 -13.91 2.09 14.17
C VAL A 37 -13.11 2.71 15.33
N LYS A 38 -13.69 2.82 16.53
CA LYS A 38 -12.99 3.42 17.67
C LYS A 38 -11.87 2.52 18.15
N GLN A 39 -12.18 1.23 18.36
CA GLN A 39 -11.19 0.24 18.80
C GLN A 39 -10.05 0.10 17.77
N GLU A 40 -10.39 0.03 16.49
CA GLU A 40 -9.40 -0.11 15.41
C GLU A 40 -8.56 1.17 15.23
N THR A 41 -9.11 2.35 15.52
CA THR A 41 -8.33 3.61 15.55
C THR A 41 -7.31 3.61 16.69
N GLU A 42 -7.66 3.09 17.87
CA GLU A 42 -6.72 2.95 18.99
C GLU A 42 -5.62 1.92 18.67
N LYS A 43 -5.99 0.78 18.07
CA LYS A 43 -5.01 -0.21 17.59
C LYS A 43 -4.08 0.38 16.53
N ALA A 44 -4.62 1.16 15.59
CA ALA A 44 -3.82 1.89 14.63
C ALA A 44 -2.85 2.79 15.39
N LYS A 45 -3.31 3.68 16.28
CA LYS A 45 -2.48 4.57 17.11
C LYS A 45 -1.36 3.83 17.86
N ASN A 46 -1.66 2.68 18.46
CA ASN A 46 -0.66 1.86 19.14
C ASN A 46 0.36 1.29 18.16
N PHE A 47 -0.09 0.88 16.98
CA PHE A 47 0.78 0.52 15.87
C PHE A 47 1.67 1.70 15.41
N PHE A 48 1.16 2.95 15.36
CA PHE A 48 1.99 4.13 15.05
C PHE A 48 3.18 4.23 16.01
N SER A 49 2.93 4.14 17.32
CA SER A 49 3.99 4.22 18.33
C SER A 49 4.97 3.04 18.22
N GLY A 50 4.45 1.83 18.01
CA GLY A 50 5.24 0.61 17.94
C GLY A 50 6.12 0.50 16.70
N ILE A 51 5.61 0.91 15.52
CA ILE A 51 6.36 0.81 14.26
C ILE A 51 7.48 1.85 14.18
N ILE A 52 7.31 3.03 14.78
CA ILE A 52 8.38 4.04 14.86
C ILE A 52 9.54 3.51 15.73
N SER A 53 9.23 2.82 16.81
CA SER A 53 10.24 2.33 17.75
C SER A 53 10.93 1.04 17.27
N THR A 54 10.14 0.10 16.73
CA THR A 54 10.62 -1.24 16.35
C THR A 54 10.02 -1.69 15.02
N PRO A 55 10.36 -1.01 13.90
CA PRO A 55 9.66 -1.18 12.63
C PRO A 55 9.74 -2.60 12.08
N ILE A 56 10.95 -3.16 12.03
CA ILE A 56 11.20 -4.50 11.48
C ILE A 56 10.43 -5.55 12.28
N LYS A 57 10.49 -5.47 13.61
CA LYS A 57 9.78 -6.41 14.49
C LYS A 57 8.26 -6.34 14.28
N LYS A 58 7.69 -5.15 14.16
CA LYS A 58 6.25 -4.99 13.92
C LYS A 58 5.80 -5.49 12.55
N ILE A 59 6.59 -5.26 11.51
CA ILE A 59 6.33 -5.80 10.18
C ILE A 59 6.41 -7.33 10.19
N SER A 60 7.42 -7.90 10.85
CA SER A 60 7.58 -9.35 11.02
C SER A 60 6.40 -9.97 11.79
N GLU A 61 5.98 -9.37 12.91
CA GLU A 61 4.80 -9.82 13.67
C GLU A 61 3.56 -9.96 12.78
N ILE A 62 3.35 -9.03 11.83
CA ILE A 62 2.22 -9.06 10.90
C ILE A 62 2.44 -10.09 9.77
N ALA A 63 3.64 -10.16 9.20
CA ALA A 63 4.00 -11.12 8.15
C ALA A 63 3.88 -12.59 8.58
N HIS A 64 4.04 -12.85 9.88
CA HIS A 64 3.93 -14.19 10.47
C HIS A 64 2.61 -14.44 11.20
N ASP A 65 1.67 -13.48 11.20
CA ASP A 65 0.35 -13.64 11.80
C ASP A 65 -0.59 -14.42 10.86
N LYS A 66 -0.85 -15.68 11.20
CA LYS A 66 -1.78 -16.55 10.46
C LYS A 66 -3.26 -16.21 10.70
N SER A 67 -3.56 -15.47 11.76
CA SER A 67 -4.93 -15.08 12.13
C SER A 67 -5.36 -13.74 11.53
N ASN A 68 -4.45 -13.03 10.83
CA ASN A 68 -4.72 -11.77 10.16
C ASN A 68 -5.36 -10.72 11.09
N ASN A 69 -4.93 -10.65 12.36
CA ASN A 69 -5.50 -9.75 13.37
C ASN A 69 -5.34 -8.27 12.98
N PHE A 70 -4.31 -7.96 12.18
CA PHE A 70 -4.08 -6.61 11.67
C PHE A 70 -5.07 -6.19 10.57
N PHE A 71 -5.85 -7.11 10.01
CA PHE A 71 -6.67 -6.82 8.83
C PHE A 71 -7.69 -5.70 9.04
N LYS A 72 -8.38 -5.67 10.20
CA LYS A 72 -9.32 -4.59 10.52
C LYS A 72 -8.61 -3.23 10.67
N THR A 73 -7.44 -3.21 11.31
CA THR A 73 -6.58 -2.02 11.37
C THR A 73 -6.13 -1.57 9.98
N ALA A 74 -5.76 -2.52 9.10
CA ALA A 74 -5.35 -2.24 7.73
C ALA A 74 -6.49 -1.58 6.93
N ILE A 75 -7.73 -2.07 7.07
CA ILE A 75 -8.93 -1.44 6.47
C ILE A 75 -9.07 0.01 6.94
N VAL A 76 -8.93 0.29 8.25
CA VAL A 76 -9.05 1.66 8.78
C VAL A 76 -7.96 2.58 8.20
N LEU A 77 -6.72 2.12 8.09
CA LEU A 77 -5.62 2.88 7.49
C LEU A 77 -5.87 3.17 6.00
N LEU A 78 -6.37 2.19 5.25
CA LEU A 78 -6.73 2.36 3.84
C LEU A 78 -7.88 3.35 3.65
N VAL A 79 -8.93 3.23 4.46
CA VAL A 79 -10.06 4.17 4.44
C VAL A 79 -9.57 5.59 4.74
N LEU A 80 -8.69 5.76 5.73
CA LEU A 80 -8.11 7.06 6.05
C LEU A 80 -7.33 7.64 4.86
N TRP A 81 -6.49 6.84 4.21
CA TRP A 81 -5.74 7.29 3.03
C TRP A 81 -6.69 7.68 1.89
N VAL A 82 -7.68 6.85 1.58
CA VAL A 82 -8.69 7.12 0.54
C VAL A 82 -9.46 8.41 0.81
N LEU A 83 -9.91 8.64 2.06
CA LEU A 83 -10.62 9.85 2.45
C LEU A 83 -9.75 11.10 2.26
N ILE A 84 -8.48 11.04 2.68
CA ILE A 84 -7.55 12.16 2.53
C ILE A 84 -7.29 12.47 1.06
N ALA A 85 -7.06 11.44 0.24
CA ALA A 85 -6.79 11.60 -1.19
C ALA A 85 -8.01 12.22 -1.91
N GLY A 86 -9.21 11.73 -1.62
CA GLY A 86 -10.45 12.31 -2.14
C GLY A 86 -10.65 13.76 -1.70
N PHE A 87 -10.42 14.06 -0.42
CA PHE A 87 -10.53 15.42 0.12
C PHE A 87 -9.54 16.39 -0.53
N GLN A 88 -8.28 15.98 -0.73
CA GLN A 88 -7.28 16.81 -1.41
C GLN A 88 -7.71 17.16 -2.84
N GLN A 89 -8.27 16.19 -3.57
CA GLN A 89 -8.77 16.44 -4.92
C GLN A 89 -9.97 17.39 -4.94
N VAL A 90 -10.92 17.22 -4.02
CA VAL A 90 -12.06 18.13 -3.86
C VAL A 90 -11.59 19.55 -3.49
N ALA A 91 -10.67 19.68 -2.55
CA ALA A 91 -10.12 20.96 -2.13
C ALA A 91 -9.40 21.68 -3.29
N SER A 92 -8.69 20.94 -4.15
CA SER A 92 -8.05 21.48 -5.35
C SER A 92 -9.07 22.04 -6.36
N ILE A 93 -10.19 21.33 -6.57
CA ILE A 93 -11.29 21.76 -7.44
C ILE A 93 -11.93 23.04 -6.88
N ILE A 94 -12.27 23.04 -5.59
CA ILE A 94 -12.84 24.20 -4.90
C ILE A 94 -11.89 25.41 -4.99
N GLY A 95 -10.59 25.21 -4.75
CA GLY A 95 -9.58 26.27 -4.89
C GLY A 95 -9.51 26.84 -6.31
N THR A 96 -9.65 25.99 -7.33
CA THR A 96 -9.70 26.42 -8.74
C THR A 96 -10.94 27.26 -9.02
N ILE A 97 -12.11 26.86 -8.50
CA ILE A 97 -13.36 27.63 -8.62
C ILE A 97 -13.21 29.00 -7.96
N PHE A 98 -12.69 29.07 -6.73
CA PHE A 98 -12.53 30.34 -6.03
C PHE A 98 -11.55 31.29 -6.71
N LYS A 99 -10.48 30.75 -7.30
CA LYS A 99 -9.42 31.56 -7.91
C LYS A 99 -9.70 31.99 -9.35
N PHE A 100 -10.36 31.14 -10.14
CA PHE A 100 -10.51 31.33 -11.58
C PHE A 100 -11.97 31.26 -12.08
N GLY A 101 -12.90 30.85 -11.22
CA GLY A 101 -14.32 30.69 -11.57
C GLY A 101 -14.66 29.33 -12.20
N PHE A 102 -15.95 29.03 -12.29
CA PHE A 102 -16.48 27.74 -12.76
C PHE A 102 -16.11 27.36 -14.20
N LYS A 103 -15.73 28.33 -15.05
CA LYS A 103 -15.37 28.10 -16.46
C LYS A 103 -14.16 27.16 -16.62
N TYR A 104 -13.33 27.04 -15.59
CA TYR A 104 -12.12 26.21 -15.60
C TYR A 104 -12.35 24.82 -15.00
N ILE A 105 -13.59 24.46 -14.64
CA ILE A 105 -13.94 23.11 -14.20
C ILE A 105 -14.49 22.31 -15.36
N SER A 106 -13.98 21.09 -15.48
CA SER A 106 -14.28 20.13 -16.51
C SER A 106 -14.75 18.81 -15.91
N PHE A 107 -15.40 17.96 -16.71
CA PHE A 107 -15.77 16.61 -16.28
C PHE A 107 -14.54 15.77 -15.85
N SER A 108 -13.38 16.02 -16.45
CA SER A 108 -12.12 15.35 -16.07
C SER A 108 -11.69 15.63 -14.63
N ASP A 109 -12.09 16.76 -14.03
CA ASP A 109 -11.77 17.08 -12.65
C ASP A 109 -12.54 16.17 -11.67
N PHE A 110 -13.81 15.88 -11.98
CA PHE A 110 -14.62 14.93 -11.23
C PHE A 110 -14.12 13.48 -11.41
N LEU A 111 -13.69 13.11 -12.61
CA LEU A 111 -12.98 11.83 -12.82
C LEU A 111 -11.69 11.76 -12.00
N GLY A 112 -11.02 12.89 -11.79
CA GLY A 112 -9.87 13.02 -10.90
C GLY A 112 -10.18 12.56 -9.47
N ILE A 113 -11.39 12.84 -8.95
CA ILE A 113 -11.79 12.38 -7.60
C ILE A 113 -11.87 10.86 -7.56
N ALA A 114 -12.54 10.24 -8.54
CA ALA A 114 -12.65 8.78 -8.61
C ALA A 114 -11.25 8.12 -8.72
N LYS A 115 -10.36 8.71 -9.53
CA LYS A 115 -8.97 8.26 -9.67
C LYS A 115 -8.18 8.41 -8.37
N ALA A 116 -8.30 9.54 -7.68
CA ALA A 116 -7.63 9.77 -6.39
C ALA A 116 -8.07 8.75 -5.32
N VAL A 117 -9.35 8.37 -5.32
CA VAL A 117 -9.92 7.38 -4.39
C VAL A 117 -9.47 5.95 -4.71
N ILE A 118 -9.39 5.57 -5.98
CA ILE A 118 -9.03 4.19 -6.36
C ILE A 118 -7.52 3.94 -6.33
N THR A 119 -6.70 4.98 -6.53
CA THR A 119 -5.24 4.88 -6.63
C THR A 119 -4.59 4.19 -5.40
N PRO A 120 -4.88 4.59 -4.14
CA PRO A 120 -4.33 3.92 -2.96
C PRO A 120 -4.67 2.43 -2.90
N LEU A 121 -5.87 2.05 -3.35
CA LEU A 121 -6.32 0.65 -3.34
C LEU A 121 -5.57 -0.16 -4.40
N LEU A 122 -5.38 0.41 -5.60
CA LEU A 122 -4.64 -0.22 -6.69
C LEU A 122 -3.18 -0.42 -6.32
N GLU A 123 -2.53 0.60 -5.74
CA GLU A 123 -1.13 0.55 -5.29
C GLU A 123 -0.90 -0.65 -4.37
N ILE A 124 -1.74 -0.81 -3.35
CA ILE A 124 -1.65 -1.92 -2.38
C ILE A 124 -1.96 -3.27 -3.03
N VAL A 125 -3.03 -3.37 -3.83
CA VAL A 125 -3.44 -4.63 -4.45
C VAL A 125 -2.41 -5.11 -5.48
N ILE A 126 -1.86 -4.21 -6.29
CA ILE A 126 -0.87 -4.55 -7.33
C ILE A 126 0.43 -5.00 -6.69
N LEU A 127 1.00 -4.22 -5.75
CA LEU A 127 2.23 -4.62 -5.09
C LEU A 127 2.04 -5.94 -4.33
N SER A 128 0.93 -6.10 -3.59
CA SER A 128 0.62 -7.36 -2.90
C SER A 128 0.47 -8.52 -3.88
N GLY A 129 -0.15 -8.30 -5.04
CA GLY A 129 -0.27 -9.30 -6.10
C GLY A 129 1.09 -9.75 -6.64
N ILE A 130 1.97 -8.80 -6.94
CA ILE A 130 3.34 -9.10 -7.40
C ILE A 130 4.09 -9.86 -6.31
N VAL A 131 4.09 -9.37 -5.06
CA VAL A 131 4.77 -10.04 -3.94
C VAL A 131 4.24 -11.45 -3.71
N TYR A 132 2.92 -11.65 -3.75
CA TYR A 132 2.29 -12.96 -3.63
C TYR A 132 2.74 -13.93 -4.74
N LEU A 133 2.82 -13.44 -5.98
CA LEU A 133 3.29 -14.24 -7.11
C LEU A 133 4.78 -14.59 -7.00
N PHE A 134 5.61 -13.75 -6.37
CA PHE A 134 7.04 -13.99 -6.22
C PHE A 134 7.43 -14.84 -5.00
N GLN A 135 6.46 -15.25 -4.16
CA GLN A 135 6.74 -16.16 -3.04
C GLN A 135 7.11 -17.56 -3.52
N LYS A 136 8.28 -18.04 -3.09
CA LYS A 136 8.86 -19.31 -3.55
C LYS A 136 8.61 -20.50 -2.63
N GLN A 137 8.44 -20.28 -1.32
CA GLN A 137 8.25 -21.33 -0.31
C GLN A 137 7.25 -20.87 0.75
N ASN A 138 6.46 -21.79 1.32
CA ASN A 138 5.49 -21.52 2.39
C ASN A 138 4.58 -20.29 2.13
N LYS A 139 3.95 -20.24 0.95
CA LYS A 139 3.07 -19.14 0.52
C LYS A 139 2.19 -18.66 1.68
N LYS A 140 2.42 -17.43 2.13
CA LYS A 140 1.52 -16.75 3.05
C LYS A 140 0.21 -16.48 2.30
N SER A 141 -0.90 -16.41 3.02
CA SER A 141 -2.17 -16.03 2.41
C SER A 141 -2.05 -14.64 1.77
N PHE A 142 -2.79 -14.39 0.69
CA PHE A 142 -2.83 -13.08 0.05
C PHE A 142 -3.22 -11.99 1.06
N LEU A 143 -4.11 -12.32 2.01
CA LEU A 143 -4.49 -11.38 3.06
C LEU A 143 -3.32 -11.02 3.98
N THR A 144 -2.47 -11.99 4.33
CA THR A 144 -1.25 -11.72 5.11
C THR A 144 -0.32 -10.80 4.34
N VAL A 145 -0.13 -11.03 3.03
CA VAL A 145 0.65 -10.15 2.17
C VAL A 145 0.09 -8.73 2.19
N VAL A 146 -1.20 -8.57 1.93
CA VAL A 146 -1.88 -7.25 1.95
C VAL A 146 -1.68 -6.56 3.30
N ASN A 147 -1.86 -7.28 4.41
CA ASN A 147 -1.68 -6.72 5.75
C ASN A 147 -0.27 -6.19 5.99
N THR A 148 0.75 -6.97 5.59
CA THR A 148 2.14 -6.58 5.75
C THR A 148 2.51 -5.41 4.83
N ILE A 149 1.99 -5.37 3.60
CA ILE A 149 2.19 -4.25 2.68
C ILE A 149 1.49 -2.97 3.17
N VAL A 150 0.25 -3.05 3.65
CA VAL A 150 -0.42 -1.89 4.26
C VAL A 150 0.36 -1.38 5.48
N ALA A 151 0.89 -2.29 6.29
CA ALA A 151 1.75 -1.95 7.42
C ALA A 151 3.04 -1.25 7.00
N SER A 152 3.66 -1.62 5.87
CA SER A 152 4.86 -0.95 5.37
C SER A 152 4.58 0.41 4.73
N TYR A 153 3.38 0.58 4.15
CA TYR A 153 2.90 1.83 3.53
C TYR A 153 2.36 2.86 4.51
N PHE A 154 2.29 2.49 5.78
CA PHE A 154 1.87 3.36 6.86
C PHE A 154 2.55 4.76 6.87
N PRO A 155 3.88 4.91 6.64
CA PRO A 155 4.51 6.23 6.57
C PRO A 155 3.92 7.10 5.45
N ILE A 156 3.48 6.51 4.33
CA ILE A 156 2.80 7.24 3.25
C ILE A 156 1.45 7.77 3.74
N VAL A 157 0.68 6.99 4.51
CA VAL A 157 -0.58 7.48 5.10
C VAL A 157 -0.33 8.72 5.97
N VAL A 158 0.73 8.70 6.80
CA VAL A 158 1.15 9.87 7.59
C VAL A 158 1.56 11.04 6.70
N ALA A 159 2.29 10.76 5.62
CA ALA A 159 2.71 11.78 4.67
C ALA A 159 1.51 12.47 4.02
N LYS A 160 0.44 11.74 3.72
CA LYS A 160 -0.80 12.31 3.18
C LYS A 160 -1.50 13.20 4.21
N VAL A 161 -1.55 12.80 5.49
CA VAL A 161 -2.07 13.63 6.58
C VAL A 161 -1.28 14.93 6.70
N VAL A 162 0.05 14.85 6.76
CA VAL A 162 0.93 16.04 6.81
C VAL A 162 0.75 16.91 5.57
N GLY A 163 0.57 16.26 4.41
CA GLY A 163 0.32 16.93 3.13
C GLY A 163 -0.97 17.75 3.09
N LEU A 164 -1.94 17.50 3.96
CA LEU A 164 -3.13 18.38 4.08
C LEU A 164 -2.77 19.80 4.49
N LEU A 165 -1.65 19.99 5.20
CA LEU A 165 -1.19 21.33 5.56
C LEU A 165 -0.83 22.18 4.33
N ASN A 166 -0.60 21.57 3.16
CA ASN A 166 -0.35 22.28 1.90
C ASN A 166 -1.53 23.15 1.44
N LEU A 167 -2.71 22.99 2.04
CA LEU A 167 -3.82 23.91 1.85
C LEU A 167 -3.52 25.32 2.42
N ILE A 168 -2.55 25.43 3.32
CA ILE A 168 -2.06 26.68 3.88
C ILE A 168 -0.86 27.16 3.03
N SER A 169 -0.91 28.42 2.59
CA SER A 169 0.16 29.03 1.81
C SER A 169 1.51 28.95 2.54
N GLY A 170 2.55 28.48 1.85
CA GLY A 170 3.90 28.36 2.40
C GLY A 170 4.19 27.09 3.21
N ALA A 171 3.17 26.32 3.61
CA ALA A 171 3.35 25.07 4.36
C ALA A 171 4.14 24.01 3.57
N SER A 172 4.09 24.05 2.24
CA SER A 172 4.80 23.14 1.33
C SER A 172 6.32 23.11 1.57
N ARG A 173 6.91 24.19 2.09
CA ARG A 173 8.34 24.27 2.44
C ARG A 173 8.72 23.33 3.59
N ILE A 174 7.76 23.01 4.47
CA ILE A 174 7.95 22.14 5.64
C ILE A 174 7.42 20.74 5.34
N THR A 175 6.24 20.64 4.74
CA THR A 175 5.61 19.35 4.47
C THR A 175 6.38 18.55 3.42
N SER A 176 6.94 19.17 2.37
CA SER A 176 7.59 18.43 1.27
C SER A 176 8.82 17.63 1.73
N PRO A 177 9.74 18.18 2.53
CA PRO A 177 10.82 17.38 3.13
C PRO A 177 10.30 16.23 4.00
N ILE A 178 9.24 16.46 4.78
CA ILE A 178 8.64 15.44 5.65
C ILE A 178 8.01 14.31 4.82
N THR A 179 7.25 14.65 3.78
CA THR A 179 6.62 13.65 2.90
C THR A 179 7.68 12.87 2.14
N GLY A 180 8.75 13.51 1.69
CA GLY A 180 9.90 12.84 1.07
C GLY A 180 10.57 11.83 2.02
N LEU A 181 10.86 12.24 3.26
CA LEU A 181 11.43 11.36 4.27
C LEU A 181 10.52 10.15 4.57
N LEU A 182 9.22 10.40 4.74
CA LEU A 182 8.24 9.33 4.98
C LEU A 182 8.13 8.37 3.78
N GLY A 183 8.28 8.86 2.55
CA GLY A 183 8.38 8.01 1.36
C GLY A 183 9.60 7.07 1.41
N VAL A 184 10.77 7.59 1.78
CA VAL A 184 11.98 6.76 1.95
C VAL A 184 11.82 5.74 3.06
N ILE A 185 11.23 6.12 4.20
CA ILE A 185 10.95 5.20 5.31
C ILE A 185 10.02 4.09 4.85
N SER A 186 8.97 4.43 4.09
CA SER A 186 8.03 3.45 3.52
C SER A 186 8.74 2.46 2.58
N LEU A 187 9.65 2.94 1.73
CA LEU A 187 10.43 2.08 0.83
C LEU A 187 11.29 1.08 1.62
N VAL A 188 11.97 1.54 2.68
CA VAL A 188 12.75 0.68 3.57
C VAL A 188 11.85 -0.33 4.28
N PHE A 189 10.67 0.09 4.75
CA PHE A 189 9.72 -0.82 5.37
C PHE A 189 9.19 -1.87 4.38
N THR A 190 8.96 -1.49 3.13
CA THR A 190 8.51 -2.42 2.08
C THR A 190 9.58 -3.44 1.74
N PHE A 191 10.87 -3.07 1.73
CA PHE A 191 11.97 -4.03 1.63
C PHE A 191 11.90 -5.09 2.74
N PHE A 192 11.77 -4.66 4.01
CA PHE A 192 11.66 -5.61 5.13
C PHE A 192 10.37 -6.43 5.06
N ALA A 193 9.24 -5.85 4.67
CA ALA A 193 7.99 -6.58 4.47
C ALA A 193 8.16 -7.72 3.45
N ILE A 194 8.76 -7.44 2.30
CA ILE A 194 9.01 -8.43 1.25
C ILE A 194 9.98 -9.52 1.72
N LYS A 195 11.03 -9.13 2.46
CA LYS A 195 12.00 -10.06 3.05
C LYS A 195 11.31 -11.02 4.04
N GLU A 196 10.55 -10.48 4.98
CA GLU A 196 9.84 -11.27 6.00
C GLU A 196 8.75 -12.16 5.37
N LEU A 197 7.99 -11.66 4.39
CA LEU A 197 6.99 -12.46 3.67
C LEU A 197 7.60 -13.62 2.88
N SER A 198 8.84 -13.46 2.42
CA SER A 198 9.56 -14.49 1.67
C SER A 198 10.34 -15.47 2.56
N ASP A 199 10.36 -15.24 3.88
CA ASP A 199 11.19 -15.96 4.86
C ASP A 199 12.69 -16.03 4.43
N GLU A 200 13.18 -15.06 3.64
CA GLU A 200 14.53 -15.07 3.05
C GLU A 200 15.57 -14.54 4.05
N LYS A 201 16.53 -15.40 4.40
CA LYS A 201 17.57 -15.10 5.39
C LYS A 201 18.80 -14.46 4.76
N ASP A 202 19.04 -14.75 3.49
CA ASP A 202 20.15 -14.21 2.71
C ASP A 202 19.84 -12.78 2.24
N ASN A 203 20.65 -11.82 2.69
CA ASN A 203 20.42 -10.41 2.38
C ASN A 203 20.59 -10.10 0.88
N ASP A 204 21.52 -10.75 0.18
CA ASP A 204 21.78 -10.49 -1.23
C ASP A 204 20.62 -11.00 -2.08
N LYS A 205 20.09 -12.18 -1.72
CA LYS A 205 18.88 -12.72 -2.36
C LYS A 205 17.66 -11.86 -2.08
N ALA A 206 17.48 -11.39 -0.84
CA ALA A 206 16.38 -10.51 -0.47
C ALA A 206 16.43 -9.18 -1.24
N VAL A 207 17.61 -8.56 -1.36
CA VAL A 207 17.81 -7.33 -2.15
C VAL A 207 17.51 -7.58 -3.62
N LYS A 208 18.02 -8.67 -4.21
CA LYS A 208 17.76 -9.01 -5.61
C LYS A 208 16.27 -9.22 -5.87
N GLN A 209 15.58 -9.95 -4.99
CA GLN A 209 14.15 -10.18 -5.10
C GLN A 209 13.36 -8.87 -4.98
N PHE A 210 13.71 -8.02 -4.02
CA PHE A 210 13.10 -6.71 -3.84
C PHE A 210 13.22 -5.85 -5.10
N VAL A 211 14.44 -5.74 -5.68
CA VAL A 211 14.67 -4.98 -6.91
C VAL A 211 13.84 -5.49 -8.07
N ILE A 212 13.69 -6.82 -8.22
CA ILE A 212 12.85 -7.40 -9.28
C ILE A 212 11.37 -7.08 -9.06
N ILE A 213 10.87 -7.19 -7.83
CA ILE A 213 9.48 -6.86 -7.48
C ILE A 213 9.19 -5.39 -7.78
N GLU A 214 10.07 -4.48 -7.33
CA GLU A 214 9.94 -3.04 -7.60
C GLU A 214 10.01 -2.74 -9.10
N ALA A 215 10.91 -3.38 -9.85
CA ALA A 215 10.99 -3.20 -11.30
C ALA A 215 9.68 -3.60 -12.01
N VAL A 216 9.07 -4.72 -11.62
CA VAL A 216 7.77 -5.15 -12.14
C VAL A 216 6.67 -4.16 -11.72
N TYR A 217 6.68 -3.70 -10.47
CA TYR A 217 5.74 -2.70 -9.97
C TYR A 217 5.80 -1.42 -10.81
N TYR A 218 7.00 -0.88 -11.07
CA TYR A 218 7.17 0.33 -11.88
C TYR A 218 6.74 0.15 -13.34
N VAL A 219 6.88 -1.04 -13.93
CA VAL A 219 6.34 -1.33 -15.26
C VAL A 219 4.80 -1.25 -15.24
N VAL A 220 4.15 -1.82 -14.23
CA VAL A 220 2.69 -1.73 -14.08
C VAL A 220 2.25 -0.29 -13.84
N ALA A 221 2.95 0.46 -12.97
CA ALA A 221 2.70 1.86 -12.71
C ALA A 221 2.82 2.72 -14.00
N PHE A 222 3.84 2.45 -14.82
CA PHE A 222 4.00 3.11 -16.12
C PHE A 222 2.81 2.84 -17.04
N ILE A 223 2.33 1.60 -17.13
CA ILE A 223 1.14 1.25 -17.93
C ILE A 223 -0.10 1.98 -17.41
N LEU A 224 -0.30 2.04 -16.09
CA LEU A 224 -1.44 2.73 -15.48
C LEU A 224 -1.38 4.25 -15.63
N SER A 225 -0.19 4.82 -15.79
CA SER A 225 -0.02 6.25 -16.06
C SER A 225 -0.72 6.70 -17.35
N PHE A 226 -0.83 5.83 -18.37
CA PHE A 226 -1.61 6.12 -19.59
C PHE A 226 -3.11 6.31 -19.30
N LEU A 227 -3.61 5.72 -18.21
CA LEU A 227 -4.98 5.90 -17.72
C LEU A 227 -5.09 7.08 -16.73
N LYS A 228 -3.99 7.82 -16.50
CA LYS A 228 -3.82 8.86 -15.47
C LYS A 228 -4.05 8.33 -14.05
N LEU A 229 -3.68 7.07 -13.81
CA LEU A 229 -3.62 6.47 -12.49
C LEU A 229 -2.14 6.42 -12.09
N TYR A 230 -1.75 7.30 -11.17
CA TYR A 230 -0.37 7.43 -10.71
C TYR A 230 -0.24 6.73 -9.37
N ILE A 231 0.15 5.46 -9.43
CA ILE A 231 0.59 4.64 -8.30
C ILE A 231 2.12 4.61 -8.24
#